data_AF-A0A8T7K464-F1
#
_entry.id   AF-A0A8T7K464-F1
#
_cell.length_a   1.000
_cell.length_b   1.000
_cell.length_c   1.000
_cell.angle_alpha   90.00
_cell.angle_beta   90.00
_cell.angle_gamma   90.00
#
_symmetry.space_group_name_H-M   'P 1'
#
loop_
_entity.id
_entity.type
_entity.pdbx_description
1 polymer ?
#
loop_
_entity_poly.entity_id
_entity_poly.type
_entity_poly.pdbx_seq_one_letter_code
_entity_poly.pdbx_strand_id
1 'polypeptide(L)'
;MIERFRVSIGRHSASYPADPCAMLAMVIGLLLVLTMPLSFAPPNLAVAGVLYIAVGFAAVLWRRLARGGDVQAIAYIGMTGVTSLALLLPLGLQSTPVLMAALIIPALVLATRSVRSAFWHSVAMLVAALLGQRVDESAQLLLTNFGALLIGQMAILFLLPTADEHTETPETNPTLGRRPKLTRYIPPEFRSAADEIASAAETIDHSAMQQAASVAQQFNVIADADKQLDQFLALTENANERARSITQLAQQSLDIFRSGQESIGKASRGMREIREQVATIASTIASLVQLTQRVDEIISSVSEIATQSNLLALNASIEAARAGVHGRGFAVVAEEVRSLSQQSTQAARQVREILAQIQMAMRETVKATEVGIQSVDTGVDMTQEVEVVMVQLAANVTKSHGAVREFYETLRQQSEGLEGIGIAMERIQRIGDEHADDTRSLEALARRLNTLAVNIQRTLDATATQSEARRPVSG
;
A
#
# COMPACT_ATOMS: atom_id res chain seq x y z
N MET A 1 7.10 37.39 -76.20
CA MET A 1 8.42 36.69 -76.23
C MET A 1 8.33 35.25 -75.72
N ILE A 2 7.18 34.59 -75.94
CA ILE A 2 6.91 33.20 -75.51
C ILE A 2 6.63 32.30 -76.74
N GLU A 3 6.61 32.89 -77.95
CA GLU A 3 6.50 32.17 -79.24
C GLU A 3 7.83 32.03 -79.99
N ARG A 4 8.89 32.76 -79.58
CA ARG A 4 10.26 32.59 -80.13
C ARG A 4 11.07 31.48 -79.45
N PHE A 5 10.56 30.86 -78.38
CA PHE A 5 11.25 29.78 -77.67
C PHE A 5 10.81 28.36 -78.10
N ARG A 6 9.73 28.25 -78.90
CA ARG A 6 9.23 26.97 -79.42
C ARG A 6 9.86 26.55 -80.76
N VAL A 7 10.66 27.41 -81.38
CA VAL A 7 11.18 27.22 -82.75
C VAL A 7 12.70 26.95 -82.79
N SER A 8 13.39 26.92 -81.64
CA SER A 8 14.79 26.46 -81.54
C SER A 8 14.93 25.04 -80.98
N ILE A 9 13.83 24.28 -80.92
CA ILE A 9 13.85 22.83 -80.64
C ILE A 9 13.69 22.12 -81.99
N GLY A 10 14.78 22.09 -82.74
CA GLY A 10 14.81 21.46 -84.05
C GLY A 10 16.22 21.55 -84.61
N ARG A 11 16.98 20.47 -84.45
CA ARG A 11 18.38 20.28 -84.85
C ARG A 11 19.41 20.92 -83.93
N HIS A 12 19.73 20.22 -82.85
CA HIS A 12 21.09 19.71 -82.64
C HIS A 12 21.09 18.70 -81.49
N SER A 13 21.34 17.44 -81.85
CA SER A 13 22.01 16.47 -81.00
C SER A 13 23.40 17.04 -80.65
N ALA A 14 23.53 17.65 -79.48
CA ALA A 14 24.81 18.03 -78.91
C ALA A 14 24.67 18.11 -77.39
N SER A 15 25.16 17.06 -76.74
CA SER A 15 25.95 17.12 -75.50
C SER A 15 26.05 18.50 -74.84
N TYR A 16 25.27 18.73 -73.77
CA TYR A 16 25.65 19.71 -72.76
C TYR A 16 26.38 18.98 -71.63
N PRO A 17 27.65 19.33 -71.33
CA PRO A 17 28.24 18.96 -70.06
C PRO A 17 27.52 19.76 -68.98
N ALA A 18 27.04 19.09 -67.94
CA ALA A 18 26.54 19.76 -66.75
C ALA A 18 27.70 20.56 -66.13
N ASP A 19 27.65 21.90 -66.23
CA ASP A 19 28.68 22.74 -65.63
C ASP A 19 28.71 22.49 -64.11
N PRO A 20 29.82 21.95 -63.56
CA PRO A 20 29.88 21.56 -62.16
C PRO A 20 29.70 22.76 -61.21
N CYS A 21 29.94 23.99 -61.66
CA CYS A 21 29.68 25.20 -60.88
C CYS A 21 28.18 25.50 -60.70
N ALA A 22 27.33 25.22 -61.70
CA ALA A 22 25.89 25.44 -61.59
C ALA A 22 25.22 24.40 -60.66
N MET A 23 25.72 23.16 -60.69
CA MET A 23 25.28 22.11 -59.77
C MET A 23 25.78 22.35 -58.33
N LEU A 24 27.02 22.82 -58.16
CA LEU A 24 27.56 23.20 -56.85
C LEU A 24 26.77 24.36 -56.22
N ALA A 25 26.40 25.37 -57.02
CA ALA A 25 25.58 26.49 -56.56
C ALA A 25 24.17 26.04 -56.12
N MET A 26 23.57 25.07 -56.82
CA MET A 26 22.26 24.51 -56.44
C MET A 26 22.33 23.67 -55.15
N VAL A 27 23.42 22.91 -54.95
CA VAL A 27 23.66 22.12 -53.73
C VAL A 27 23.98 23.03 -52.53
N ILE A 28 24.77 24.09 -52.72
CA ILE A 28 25.04 25.10 -51.68
C ILE A 28 23.75 25.87 -51.34
N GLY A 29 22.91 26.19 -52.33
CA GLY A 29 21.60 26.80 -52.10
C GLY A 29 20.65 25.91 -51.28
N LEU A 30 20.63 24.60 -51.55
CA LEU A 30 19.82 23.64 -50.79
C LEU A 30 20.34 23.45 -49.35
N LEU A 31 21.65 23.47 -49.15
CA LEU A 31 22.30 23.44 -47.83
C LEU A 31 22.04 24.71 -47.00
N LEU A 32 21.97 25.88 -47.65
CA LEU A 32 21.61 27.14 -46.99
C LEU A 32 20.13 27.20 -46.57
N VAL A 33 19.23 26.59 -47.36
CA VAL A 33 17.81 26.47 -47.01
C VAL A 33 17.58 25.49 -45.85
N LEU A 34 18.40 24.43 -45.75
CA LEU A 34 18.36 23.47 -44.63
C LEU A 34 18.99 23.98 -43.32
N THR A 35 19.74 25.08 -43.36
CA THR A 35 20.40 25.68 -42.18
C THR A 35 19.64 26.88 -41.60
N MET A 36 18.44 27.18 -42.11
CA MET A 36 17.56 28.17 -41.47
C MET A 36 17.09 27.64 -40.10
N PRO A 37 17.21 28.44 -39.02
CA PRO A 37 16.97 27.94 -37.67
C PRO A 37 15.46 27.77 -37.42
N LEU A 38 14.99 26.53 -37.45
CA LEU A 38 13.79 26.13 -36.71
C LEU A 38 14.13 26.22 -35.21
N SER A 39 13.89 27.39 -34.63
CA SER A 39 14.01 27.62 -33.19
C SER A 39 12.98 26.76 -32.45
N PHE A 40 13.40 25.66 -31.80
CA PHE A 40 12.84 25.13 -30.53
C PHE A 40 13.69 23.94 -30.01
N ALA A 41 14.43 24.16 -28.90
CA ALA A 41 14.94 23.19 -27.88
C ALA A 41 16.09 22.18 -28.23
N PRO A 42 16.75 21.57 -27.21
CA PRO A 42 18.18 21.68 -26.84
C PRO A 42 19.16 20.77 -27.65
N PRO A 43 20.50 20.85 -27.47
CA PRO A 43 21.45 20.37 -28.48
C PRO A 43 21.64 18.85 -28.41
N ASN A 44 20.93 18.13 -29.28
CA ASN A 44 21.07 16.69 -29.39
C ASN A 44 22.27 16.32 -30.27
N LEU A 45 23.12 15.42 -29.77
CA LEU A 45 24.19 14.71 -30.50
C LEU A 45 23.70 14.14 -31.86
N ALA A 46 22.39 13.86 -31.96
CA ALA A 46 21.72 13.40 -33.17
C ALA A 46 21.83 14.40 -34.34
N VAL A 47 21.77 15.70 -34.10
CA VAL A 47 21.86 16.72 -35.17
C VAL A 47 23.27 16.79 -35.74
N ALA A 48 24.29 16.65 -34.89
CA ALA A 48 25.69 16.57 -35.32
C ALA A 48 25.98 15.26 -36.10
N GLY A 49 25.38 14.14 -35.70
CA GLY A 49 25.49 12.86 -36.42
C GLY A 49 24.86 12.89 -37.81
N VAL A 50 23.67 13.49 -37.94
CA VAL A 50 22.99 13.67 -39.24
C VAL A 50 23.80 14.59 -40.16
N LEU A 51 24.41 15.65 -39.63
CA LEU A 51 25.28 16.54 -40.40
C LEU A 51 26.54 15.81 -40.92
N TYR A 52 27.15 14.96 -40.09
CA TYR A 52 28.36 14.20 -40.46
C TYR A 52 28.07 13.15 -41.54
N ILE A 53 26.91 12.48 -41.44
CA ILE A 53 26.44 11.52 -42.44
C ILE A 53 26.12 12.22 -43.76
N ALA A 54 25.48 13.39 -43.72
CA ALA A 54 25.16 14.18 -44.92
C ALA A 54 26.43 14.66 -45.65
N VAL A 55 27.45 15.12 -44.91
CA VAL A 55 28.74 15.54 -45.49
C VAL A 55 29.52 14.35 -46.07
N GLY A 56 29.53 13.19 -45.40
CA GLY A 56 30.14 11.97 -45.92
C GLY A 56 29.45 11.46 -47.19
N PHE A 57 28.12 11.53 -47.22
CA PHE A 57 27.32 11.15 -48.38
C PHE A 57 27.57 12.10 -49.57
N ALA A 58 27.61 13.41 -49.33
CA ALA A 58 27.93 14.41 -50.36
C ALA A 58 29.33 14.21 -50.95
N ALA A 59 30.34 13.87 -50.12
CA ALA A 59 31.70 13.60 -50.58
C ALA A 59 31.79 12.33 -51.46
N VAL A 60 31.04 11.27 -51.11
CA VAL A 60 30.97 10.03 -51.91
C VAL A 60 30.23 10.25 -53.22
N LEU A 61 29.14 11.01 -53.21
CA LEU A 61 28.38 11.38 -54.40
C LEU A 61 29.26 12.21 -55.36
N TRP A 62 29.98 13.19 -54.83
CA TRP A 62 30.92 14.03 -55.59
C TRP A 62 32.03 13.21 -56.24
N ARG A 63 32.63 12.26 -55.49
CA ARG A 63 33.71 11.41 -55.99
C ARG A 63 33.26 10.42 -57.08
N ARG A 64 31.98 10.07 -57.11
CA ARG A 64 31.39 9.16 -58.11
C ARG A 64 30.89 9.91 -59.35
N LEU A 65 30.34 11.12 -59.18
CA LEU A 65 30.04 12.04 -60.28
C LEU A 65 31.31 12.48 -61.02
N ALA A 66 32.41 12.75 -60.30
CA ALA A 66 33.70 13.10 -60.89
C ALA A 66 34.36 11.98 -61.73
N ARG A 67 33.83 10.74 -61.70
CA ARG A 67 34.33 9.59 -62.47
C ARG A 67 33.34 9.05 -63.51
N GLY A 68 32.25 9.78 -63.81
CA GLY A 68 31.29 9.38 -64.86
C GLY A 68 30.41 8.17 -64.50
N GLY A 69 29.99 8.03 -63.24
CA GLY A 69 29.14 6.91 -62.80
C GLY A 69 27.71 6.93 -63.34
N ASP A 70 27.14 5.72 -63.48
CA ASP A 70 25.77 5.46 -63.96
C ASP A 70 24.70 6.14 -63.10
N VAL A 71 23.86 6.96 -63.73
CA VAL A 71 22.89 7.86 -63.08
C VAL A 71 21.83 7.09 -62.28
N GLN A 72 21.51 5.86 -62.68
CA GLN A 72 20.55 5.00 -61.97
C GLN A 72 21.09 4.51 -60.61
N ALA A 73 22.39 4.19 -60.54
CA ALA A 73 23.02 3.79 -59.29
C ALA A 73 23.10 4.95 -58.28
N ILE A 74 23.25 6.18 -58.78
CA ILE A 74 23.29 7.40 -57.96
C ILE A 74 21.89 7.71 -57.41
N ALA A 75 20.83 7.56 -58.22
CA ALA A 75 19.45 7.73 -57.79
C ALA A 75 19.01 6.70 -56.73
N TYR A 76 19.44 5.43 -56.89
CA TYR A 76 19.08 4.37 -55.94
C TYR A 76 19.78 4.52 -54.59
N ILE A 77 21.02 5.02 -54.58
CA ILE A 77 21.77 5.34 -53.36
C ILE A 77 21.16 6.53 -52.62
N GLY A 78 20.66 7.53 -53.36
CA GLY A 78 19.87 8.63 -52.80
C GLY A 78 18.60 8.12 -52.11
N MET A 79 17.84 7.23 -52.75
CA MET A 79 16.60 6.68 -52.17
C MET A 79 16.85 5.79 -50.95
N THR A 80 17.86 4.91 -50.97
CA THR A 80 18.14 4.01 -49.83
C THR A 80 18.71 4.75 -48.62
N GLY A 81 19.48 5.82 -48.83
CA GLY A 81 19.94 6.71 -47.77
C GLY A 81 18.79 7.48 -47.12
N VAL A 82 17.87 8.03 -47.92
CA VAL A 82 16.71 8.79 -47.43
C VAL A 82 15.71 7.88 -46.70
N THR A 83 15.47 6.66 -47.18
CA THR A 83 14.57 5.70 -46.51
C THR A 83 15.15 5.16 -45.21
N SER A 84 16.46 4.91 -45.15
CA SER A 84 17.14 4.48 -43.92
C SER A 84 17.15 5.59 -42.87
N LEU A 85 17.30 6.85 -43.28
CA LEU A 85 17.24 8.02 -42.39
C LEU A 85 15.80 8.30 -41.90
N ALA A 86 14.79 8.08 -42.75
CA ALA A 86 13.37 8.25 -42.39
C ALA A 86 12.88 7.20 -41.38
N LEU A 87 13.43 5.98 -41.41
CA LEU A 87 13.11 4.91 -40.46
C LEU A 87 13.79 5.09 -39.09
N LEU A 88 14.92 5.79 -39.01
CA LEU A 88 15.64 6.02 -37.76
C LEU A 88 15.08 7.18 -36.92
N LEU A 89 14.39 8.14 -37.54
CA LEU A 89 13.89 9.35 -36.87
C LEU A 89 12.83 9.10 -35.77
N PRO A 90 11.93 8.10 -35.84
CA PRO A 90 10.91 7.90 -34.81
C PRO A 90 11.31 6.96 -33.65
N LEU A 91 12.42 6.22 -33.75
CA LEU A 91 12.63 5.02 -32.93
C LEU A 91 13.41 5.20 -31.62
N GLY A 92 13.96 6.39 -31.33
CA GLY A 92 14.57 6.69 -30.02
C GLY A 92 15.67 5.72 -29.55
N LEU A 93 16.27 4.93 -30.46
CA LEU A 93 17.22 3.86 -30.15
C LEU A 93 18.61 4.45 -29.88
N GLN A 94 19.01 4.50 -28.60
CA GLN A 94 20.31 4.99 -28.14
C GLN A 94 21.40 3.90 -28.02
N SER A 95 21.17 2.67 -28.51
CA SER A 95 22.16 1.59 -28.34
C SER A 95 23.27 1.62 -29.40
N THR A 96 24.51 1.75 -28.92
CA THR A 96 25.77 1.79 -29.69
C THR A 96 26.00 0.65 -30.71
N PRO A 97 25.48 -0.59 -30.57
CA PRO A 97 25.65 -1.61 -31.61
C PRO A 97 24.81 -1.37 -32.89
N VAL A 98 23.67 -0.69 -32.80
CA VAL A 98 22.79 -0.44 -33.96
C VAL A 98 23.39 0.61 -34.90
N LEU A 99 24.04 1.64 -34.33
CA LEU A 99 24.79 2.64 -35.08
C LEU A 99 26.02 2.05 -35.79
N MET A 100 26.68 1.06 -35.17
CA MET A 100 27.83 0.36 -35.79
C MET A 100 27.38 -0.53 -36.95
N ALA A 101 26.25 -1.24 -36.82
CA ALA A 101 25.67 -2.02 -37.92
C ALA A 101 25.26 -1.13 -39.11
N ALA A 102 24.71 0.07 -38.84
CA ALA A 102 24.37 1.04 -39.87
C ALA A 102 25.58 1.62 -40.64
N LEU A 103 26.79 1.61 -40.04
CA LEU A 103 28.03 2.09 -40.65
C LEU A 103 28.80 1.01 -41.44
N ILE A 104 28.80 -0.24 -40.97
CA ILE A 104 29.60 -1.32 -41.55
C ILE A 104 28.94 -1.89 -42.82
N ILE A 105 27.62 -1.92 -42.87
CA ILE A 105 26.86 -2.59 -43.93
C ILE A 105 26.89 -1.83 -45.27
N PRO A 106 26.77 -0.49 -45.35
CA PRO A 106 26.94 0.23 -46.62
C PRO A 106 28.34 0.08 -47.21
N ALA A 107 29.37 -0.01 -46.35
CA ALA A 107 30.75 -0.24 -46.76
C ALA A 107 30.95 -1.66 -47.33
N LEU A 108 30.22 -2.66 -46.82
CA LEU A 108 30.24 -4.04 -47.32
C LEU A 108 29.43 -4.21 -48.62
N VAL A 109 28.33 -3.47 -48.77
CA VAL A 109 27.53 -3.40 -50.01
C VAL A 109 28.31 -2.74 -51.16
N LEU A 110 29.25 -1.83 -50.86
CA LEU A 110 30.18 -1.30 -51.86
C LEU A 110 31.14 -2.38 -52.44
N ALA A 111 31.32 -3.52 -51.75
CA ALA A 111 32.30 -4.54 -52.12
C ALA A 111 31.75 -5.67 -53.02
N THR A 112 30.42 -5.81 -53.18
CA THR A 112 29.84 -6.90 -53.99
C THR A 112 28.90 -6.39 -55.07
N ARG A 113 29.11 -6.85 -56.31
CA ARG A 113 28.59 -6.24 -57.54
C ARG A 113 27.17 -6.67 -57.94
N SER A 114 26.37 -7.28 -57.06
CA SER A 114 25.06 -7.85 -57.43
C SER A 114 23.88 -7.36 -56.56
N VAL A 115 22.85 -6.81 -57.23
CA VAL A 115 21.63 -6.23 -56.63
C VAL A 115 20.76 -7.27 -55.92
N ARG A 116 20.91 -8.56 -56.25
CA ARG A 116 20.11 -9.65 -55.66
C ARG A 116 20.48 -9.97 -54.20
N SER A 117 21.71 -9.75 -53.75
CA SER A 117 22.10 -10.05 -52.36
C SER A 117 21.54 -9.00 -51.38
N ALA A 118 21.43 -7.75 -51.78
CA ALA A 118 20.95 -6.66 -50.93
C ALA A 118 19.47 -6.83 -50.52
N PHE A 119 18.62 -7.34 -51.41
CA PHE A 119 17.20 -7.62 -51.12
C PHE A 119 17.03 -8.68 -50.01
N TRP A 120 17.82 -9.75 -50.07
CA TRP A 120 17.75 -10.83 -49.08
C TRP A 120 18.26 -10.41 -47.69
N HIS A 121 19.20 -9.46 -47.61
CA HIS A 121 19.67 -8.93 -46.33
C HIS A 121 18.66 -7.98 -45.68
N SER A 122 17.91 -7.19 -46.47
CA SER A 122 16.80 -6.37 -45.94
C SER A 122 15.65 -7.23 -45.41
N VAL A 123 15.36 -8.37 -46.04
CA VAL A 123 14.35 -9.33 -45.56
C VAL A 123 14.82 -10.00 -44.26
N ALA A 124 16.09 -10.40 -44.17
CA ALA A 124 16.67 -10.94 -42.94
C ALA A 124 16.67 -9.93 -41.78
N MET A 125 16.90 -8.64 -42.07
CA MET A 125 16.82 -7.55 -41.08
C MET A 125 15.39 -7.33 -40.57
N LEU A 126 14.38 -7.43 -41.45
CA LEU A 126 12.96 -7.33 -41.06
C LEU A 126 12.56 -8.48 -40.13
N VAL A 127 13.01 -9.70 -40.42
CA VAL A 127 12.76 -10.89 -39.59
C VAL A 127 13.47 -10.76 -38.23
N ALA A 128 14.72 -10.31 -38.20
CA ALA A 128 15.46 -10.07 -36.96
C ALA A 128 14.85 -8.92 -36.12
N ALA A 129 14.30 -7.89 -36.76
CA ALA A 129 13.60 -6.79 -36.08
C ALA A 129 12.25 -7.23 -35.48
N LEU A 130 11.56 -8.18 -36.12
CA LEU A 130 10.33 -8.80 -35.59
C LEU A 130 10.63 -9.77 -34.43
N LEU A 131 11.74 -10.50 -34.49
CA LEU A 131 12.25 -11.35 -33.39
C LEU A 131 12.67 -10.56 -32.14
N GLY A 132 13.01 -9.28 -32.27
CA GLY A 132 13.44 -8.41 -31.16
C GLY A 132 12.31 -7.74 -30.37
N GLN A 133 11.04 -7.93 -30.75
CA GLN A 133 9.92 -7.46 -29.96
C GLN A 133 9.65 -8.42 -28.79
N ARG A 134 9.29 -7.88 -27.62
CA ARG A 134 8.85 -8.68 -26.45
C ARG A 134 7.54 -9.39 -26.77
N VAL A 135 7.66 -10.53 -27.43
CA VAL A 135 6.58 -11.44 -27.79
C VAL A 135 6.74 -12.66 -26.90
N ASP A 136 5.65 -13.09 -26.27
CA ASP A 136 5.59 -14.21 -25.33
C ASP A 136 6.31 -15.46 -25.86
N GLU A 137 6.86 -16.26 -24.94
CA GLU A 137 7.69 -17.44 -25.21
C GLU A 137 6.98 -18.47 -26.13
N SER A 138 5.65 -18.55 -26.05
CA SER A 138 4.78 -19.36 -26.91
C SER A 138 4.68 -18.84 -28.36
N ALA A 139 4.74 -17.54 -28.57
CA ALA A 139 4.74 -16.94 -29.90
C ALA A 139 6.14 -16.94 -30.55
N GLN A 140 7.22 -16.99 -29.76
CA GLN A 140 8.56 -17.27 -30.27
C GLN A 140 8.66 -18.68 -30.87
N LEU A 141 8.06 -19.68 -30.23
CA LEU A 141 8.07 -21.05 -30.71
C LEU A 141 7.26 -21.21 -32.02
N LEU A 142 6.11 -20.53 -32.10
CA LEU A 142 5.33 -20.42 -33.34
C LEU A 142 6.13 -19.73 -34.46
N LEU A 143 6.78 -18.60 -34.18
CA LEU A 143 7.53 -17.84 -35.19
C LEU A 143 8.77 -18.59 -35.69
N THR A 144 9.44 -19.33 -34.80
CA THR A 144 10.61 -20.16 -35.15
C THR A 144 10.18 -21.34 -36.03
N ASN A 145 9.05 -21.99 -35.70
CA ASN A 145 8.49 -23.09 -36.49
C ASN A 145 7.94 -22.62 -37.86
N PHE A 146 7.31 -21.45 -37.93
CA PHE A 146 6.89 -20.83 -39.20
C PHE A 146 8.08 -20.39 -40.06
N GLY A 147 9.16 -19.91 -39.43
CA GLY A 147 10.42 -19.58 -40.10
C GLY A 147 11.05 -20.79 -40.78
N ALA A 148 11.09 -21.94 -40.08
CA ALA A 148 11.58 -23.20 -40.65
C ALA A 148 10.70 -23.69 -41.83
N LEU A 149 9.38 -23.52 -41.74
CA LEU A 149 8.43 -23.93 -42.78
C LEU A 149 8.56 -23.06 -44.05
N LEU A 150 8.82 -21.74 -43.89
CA LEU A 150 9.11 -20.82 -44.98
C LEU A 150 10.46 -21.12 -45.64
N ILE A 151 11.49 -21.48 -44.86
CA ILE A 151 12.79 -21.92 -45.38
C ILE A 151 12.63 -23.22 -46.19
N GLY A 152 11.83 -24.17 -45.70
CA GLY A 152 11.50 -25.40 -46.41
C GLY A 152 10.75 -25.16 -47.72
N GLN A 153 9.75 -24.27 -47.73
CA GLN A 153 9.05 -23.87 -48.97
C GLN A 153 9.97 -23.15 -49.97
N MET A 154 10.92 -22.35 -49.50
CA MET A 154 11.89 -21.63 -50.34
C MET A 154 12.97 -22.56 -50.92
N ALA A 155 13.37 -23.62 -50.20
CA ALA A 155 14.26 -24.65 -50.73
C ALA A 155 13.62 -25.42 -51.91
N ILE A 156 12.31 -25.68 -51.85
CA ILE A 156 11.54 -26.30 -52.93
C ILE A 156 11.48 -25.38 -54.17
N LEU A 157 11.39 -24.07 -53.97
CA LEU A 157 11.40 -23.10 -55.07
C LEU A 157 12.79 -22.94 -55.71
N PHE A 158 13.87 -23.17 -54.96
CA PHE A 158 15.25 -23.10 -55.44
C PHE A 158 15.72 -24.36 -56.18
N LEU A 159 15.10 -25.53 -55.91
CA LEU A 159 15.41 -26.79 -56.61
C LEU A 159 14.70 -26.97 -57.96
N LEU A 160 13.77 -26.09 -58.33
CA LEU A 160 13.20 -26.07 -59.67
C LEU A 160 14.19 -25.39 -60.62
N PRO A 161 14.73 -26.10 -61.64
CA PRO A 161 15.68 -25.51 -62.56
C PRO A 161 14.98 -24.37 -63.32
N THR A 162 15.48 -23.16 -63.15
CA THR A 162 15.06 -22.00 -63.92
C THR A 162 15.59 -22.18 -65.34
N ALA A 163 14.68 -22.20 -66.31
CA ALA A 163 15.04 -22.22 -67.72
C ALA A 163 15.78 -20.91 -68.02
N ASP A 164 17.10 -20.99 -68.25
CA ASP A 164 17.88 -19.88 -68.75
C ASP A 164 17.46 -19.59 -70.20
N GLU A 165 16.92 -18.41 -70.41
CA GLU A 165 16.54 -17.86 -71.70
C GLU A 165 17.50 -16.71 -71.99
N HIS A 166 18.33 -16.84 -73.03
CA HIS A 166 18.55 -15.75 -73.99
C HIS A 166 19.31 -16.20 -75.26
N THR A 167 18.74 -15.74 -76.38
CA THR A 167 19.28 -15.47 -77.72
C THR A 167 19.29 -16.59 -78.79
N GLU A 168 18.46 -16.31 -79.80
CA GLU A 168 18.05 -16.96 -81.04
C GLU A 168 19.18 -17.46 -81.98
N THR A 169 18.95 -18.59 -82.67
CA THR A 169 18.44 -18.67 -84.05
C THR A 169 18.24 -20.14 -84.49
N PRO A 170 17.37 -20.43 -85.49
CA PRO A 170 16.80 -21.74 -85.72
C PRO A 170 17.58 -22.52 -86.79
N GLU A 171 17.84 -23.82 -86.57
CA GLU A 171 17.75 -24.85 -87.62
C GLU A 171 17.92 -26.29 -87.07
N THR A 172 16.87 -27.09 -87.30
CA THR A 172 16.84 -28.54 -87.57
C THR A 172 17.64 -29.52 -86.69
N ASN A 173 16.95 -30.23 -85.79
CA ASN A 173 17.01 -31.70 -85.76
C ASN A 173 15.84 -32.32 -84.95
N PRO A 174 14.97 -33.16 -85.54
CA PRO A 174 13.91 -33.86 -84.83
C PRO A 174 14.35 -35.26 -84.41
N THR A 175 14.70 -35.47 -83.14
CA THR A 175 14.77 -36.82 -82.55
C THR A 175 14.14 -36.88 -81.17
N LEU A 176 12.89 -37.34 -81.18
CA LEU A 176 12.23 -38.21 -80.21
C LEU A 176 12.76 -38.24 -78.76
N GLY A 177 11.90 -37.76 -77.86
CA GLY A 177 11.09 -38.73 -77.10
C GLY A 177 11.79 -39.49 -75.97
N ARG A 178 12.23 -38.77 -74.93
CA ARG A 178 12.22 -39.29 -73.56
C ARG A 178 11.75 -38.21 -72.61
N ARG A 179 10.45 -38.20 -72.30
CA ARG A 179 9.98 -37.58 -71.05
C ARG A 179 10.70 -38.31 -69.92
N PRO A 180 11.53 -37.66 -69.07
CA PRO A 180 12.04 -38.32 -67.89
C PRO A 180 10.82 -38.74 -67.07
N LYS A 181 10.74 -40.04 -66.76
CA LYS A 181 9.80 -40.55 -65.76
C LYS A 181 10.10 -39.75 -64.50
N LEU A 182 9.22 -38.82 -64.13
CA LEU A 182 9.12 -38.35 -62.75
C LEU A 182 8.66 -39.57 -61.93
N THR A 183 9.58 -40.48 -61.63
CA THR A 183 9.54 -41.18 -60.35
C THR A 183 9.56 -40.06 -59.33
N ARG A 184 8.39 -39.82 -58.72
CA ARG A 184 8.19 -38.85 -57.66
C ARG A 184 9.09 -39.27 -56.50
N TYR A 185 10.35 -38.81 -56.53
CA TYR A 185 11.29 -38.99 -55.44
C TYR A 185 10.73 -38.17 -54.29
N ILE A 186 10.28 -38.87 -53.25
CA ILE A 186 9.84 -38.24 -52.02
C ILE A 186 11.11 -38.05 -51.19
N PRO A 187 11.52 -36.80 -50.94
CA PRO A 187 12.70 -36.53 -50.14
C PRO A 187 12.48 -37.04 -48.70
N PRO A 188 13.44 -37.76 -48.08
CA PRO A 188 13.34 -38.24 -46.70
C PRO A 188 13.06 -37.13 -45.67
N GLU A 189 13.39 -35.89 -46.02
CA GLU A 189 13.13 -34.68 -45.25
C GLU A 189 11.63 -34.46 -44.97
N PHE A 190 10.72 -34.90 -45.87
CA PHE A 190 9.27 -34.81 -45.63
C PHE A 190 8.77 -35.75 -44.53
N ARG A 191 9.41 -36.92 -44.39
CA ARG A 191 9.08 -37.87 -43.33
C ARG A 191 9.57 -37.36 -41.98
N SER A 192 10.80 -36.83 -41.94
CA SER A 192 11.35 -36.15 -40.75
C SER A 192 10.45 -35.00 -40.30
N ALA A 193 10.01 -34.14 -41.22
CA ALA A 193 9.12 -33.03 -40.91
C ALA A 193 7.75 -33.49 -40.36
N ALA A 194 7.20 -34.59 -40.87
CA ALA A 194 5.95 -35.16 -40.35
C ALA A 194 6.13 -35.71 -38.92
N ASP A 195 7.23 -36.42 -38.66
CA ASP A 195 7.56 -36.94 -37.33
C ASP A 195 7.82 -35.80 -36.32
N GLU A 196 8.49 -34.72 -36.76
CA GLU A 196 8.69 -33.50 -35.96
C GLU A 196 7.36 -32.80 -35.63
N ILE A 197 6.43 -32.68 -36.58
CA ILE A 197 5.09 -32.11 -36.34
C ILE A 197 4.30 -32.99 -35.36
N ALA A 198 4.38 -34.31 -35.49
CA ALA A 198 3.71 -35.23 -34.56
C ALA A 198 4.25 -35.08 -33.13
N SER A 199 5.58 -35.04 -32.97
CA SER A 199 6.24 -34.84 -31.67
C SER A 199 5.93 -33.47 -31.06
N ALA A 200 5.92 -32.42 -31.88
CA ALA A 200 5.52 -31.08 -31.43
C ALA A 200 4.04 -31.05 -30.99
N ALA A 201 3.15 -31.72 -31.73
CA ALA A 201 1.75 -31.83 -31.38
C ALA A 201 1.53 -32.57 -30.04
N GLU A 202 2.24 -33.68 -29.81
CA GLU A 202 2.21 -34.42 -28.54
C GLU A 202 2.72 -33.56 -27.37
N THR A 203 3.78 -32.78 -27.58
CA THR A 203 4.32 -31.85 -26.57
C THR A 203 3.33 -30.74 -26.23
N ILE A 204 2.64 -30.18 -27.25
CA ILE A 204 1.60 -29.16 -27.05
C ILE A 204 0.41 -29.76 -26.29
N ASP A 205 -0.02 -30.98 -26.64
CA ASP A 205 -1.13 -31.67 -25.97
C ASP A 205 -0.83 -31.90 -24.48
N HIS A 206 0.36 -32.44 -24.16
CA HIS A 206 0.80 -32.61 -22.78
C HIS A 206 0.84 -31.27 -22.01
N SER A 207 1.36 -30.22 -22.64
CA SER A 207 1.43 -28.89 -22.03
C SER A 207 0.04 -28.30 -21.79
N ALA A 208 -0.89 -28.50 -22.72
CA ALA A 208 -2.28 -28.07 -22.58
C ALA A 208 -2.99 -28.83 -21.45
N MET A 209 -2.79 -30.15 -21.34
CA MET A 209 -3.33 -30.94 -20.21
C MET A 209 -2.81 -30.43 -18.85
N GLN A 210 -1.52 -30.11 -18.76
CA GLN A 210 -0.93 -29.54 -17.54
C GLN A 210 -1.49 -28.14 -17.23
N GLN A 211 -1.71 -27.32 -18.26
CA GLN A 211 -2.30 -26.00 -18.12
C GLN A 211 -3.76 -26.09 -17.67
N ALA A 212 -4.55 -27.02 -18.21
CA ALA A 212 -5.93 -27.28 -17.80
C ALA A 212 -6.03 -27.66 -16.32
N ALA A 213 -5.13 -28.54 -15.85
CA ALA A 213 -5.05 -28.91 -14.44
C ALA A 213 -4.69 -27.71 -13.54
N SER A 214 -3.76 -26.86 -14.00
CA SER A 214 -3.34 -25.66 -13.28
C SER A 214 -4.48 -24.62 -13.17
N VAL A 215 -5.23 -24.42 -14.26
CA VAL A 215 -6.41 -23.54 -14.29
C VAL A 215 -7.50 -24.06 -13.35
N ALA A 216 -7.78 -25.37 -13.35
CA ALA A 216 -8.74 -25.97 -12.42
C ALA A 216 -8.31 -25.77 -10.94
N GLN A 217 -7.02 -25.91 -10.64
CA GLN A 217 -6.50 -25.62 -9.30
C GLN A 217 -6.65 -24.14 -8.94
N GLN A 218 -6.40 -23.24 -9.89
CA GLN A 218 -6.53 -21.80 -9.70
C GLN A 218 -7.98 -21.41 -9.33
N PHE A 219 -8.99 -21.99 -10.00
CA PHE A 219 -10.39 -21.75 -9.64
C PHE A 219 -10.73 -22.17 -8.20
N ASN A 220 -10.19 -23.31 -7.74
CA ASN A 220 -10.40 -23.74 -6.35
C ASN A 220 -9.78 -22.76 -5.35
N VAL A 221 -8.57 -22.27 -5.62
CA VAL A 221 -7.89 -21.28 -4.77
C VAL A 221 -8.67 -19.96 -4.73
N ILE A 222 -9.21 -19.51 -5.85
CA ILE A 222 -10.04 -18.29 -5.91
C ILE A 222 -11.33 -18.48 -5.10
N ALA A 223 -12.02 -19.61 -5.24
CA ALA A 223 -13.25 -19.89 -4.49
C ALA A 223 -13.00 -19.93 -2.98
N ASP A 224 -11.89 -20.51 -2.53
CA ASP A 224 -11.49 -20.49 -1.13
C ASP A 224 -11.12 -19.07 -0.65
N ALA A 225 -10.45 -18.28 -1.48
CA ALA A 225 -10.11 -16.89 -1.17
C ALA A 225 -11.35 -16.01 -1.05
N ASP A 226 -12.35 -16.20 -1.92
CA ASP A 226 -13.63 -15.49 -1.89
C ASP A 226 -14.42 -15.78 -0.60
N LYS A 227 -14.48 -17.05 -0.21
CA LYS A 227 -15.06 -17.45 1.08
C LYS A 227 -14.34 -16.81 2.28
N GLN A 228 -13.01 -16.70 2.23
CA GLN A 228 -12.25 -16.01 3.27
C GLN A 228 -12.54 -14.50 3.27
N LEU A 229 -12.69 -13.89 2.09
CA LEU A 229 -13.05 -12.49 1.95
C LEU A 229 -14.39 -12.20 2.64
N ASP A 230 -15.42 -13.01 2.37
CA ASP A 230 -16.74 -12.90 3.01
C ASP A 230 -16.64 -12.99 4.54
N GLN A 231 -15.84 -13.93 5.04
CA GLN A 231 -15.60 -14.07 6.48
C GLN A 231 -14.91 -12.83 7.06
N PHE A 232 -13.92 -12.26 6.36
CA PHE A 232 -13.23 -11.05 6.79
C PHE A 232 -14.14 -9.82 6.79
N LEU A 233 -15.03 -9.69 5.81
CA LEU A 233 -16.02 -8.62 5.76
C LEU A 233 -16.99 -8.73 6.95
N ALA A 234 -17.49 -9.93 7.25
CA ALA A 234 -18.34 -10.17 8.41
C ALA A 234 -17.62 -9.87 9.74
N LEU A 235 -16.35 -10.23 9.86
CA LEU A 235 -15.53 -9.91 11.06
C LEU A 235 -15.33 -8.40 11.20
N THR A 236 -15.12 -7.69 10.09
CA THR A 236 -14.95 -6.23 10.08
C THR A 236 -16.21 -5.52 10.56
N GLU A 237 -17.40 -5.96 10.10
CA GLU A 237 -18.66 -5.39 10.57
C GLU A 237 -18.90 -5.63 12.06
N ASN A 238 -18.67 -6.86 12.53
CA ASN A 238 -18.76 -7.20 13.95
C ASN A 238 -17.78 -6.37 14.80
N ALA A 239 -16.56 -6.12 14.31
CA ALA A 239 -15.59 -5.28 14.99
C ALA A 239 -16.05 -3.82 15.06
N ASN A 240 -16.71 -3.32 14.02
CA ASN A 240 -17.30 -1.98 13.96
C ASN A 240 -18.40 -1.79 15.01
N GLU A 241 -19.32 -2.76 15.13
CA GLU A 241 -20.37 -2.75 16.14
C GLU A 241 -19.81 -2.77 17.57
N ARG A 242 -18.80 -3.63 17.82
CA ARG A 242 -18.12 -3.70 19.11
C ARG A 242 -17.43 -2.39 19.45
N ALA A 243 -16.75 -1.75 18.50
CA ALA A 243 -16.13 -0.45 18.70
C ALA A 243 -17.17 0.63 19.07
N ARG A 244 -18.37 0.59 18.46
CA ARG A 244 -19.46 1.52 18.79
C ARG A 244 -19.94 1.31 20.23
N SER A 245 -20.12 0.06 20.62
CA SER A 245 -20.50 -0.31 21.99
C SER A 245 -19.46 0.16 23.02
N ILE A 246 -18.17 -0.05 22.76
CA ILE A 246 -17.08 0.42 23.64
C ILE A 246 -17.09 1.95 23.76
N THR A 247 -17.32 2.66 22.64
CA THR A 247 -17.43 4.13 22.63
C THR A 247 -18.58 4.61 23.53
N GLN A 248 -19.74 3.97 23.43
CA GLN A 248 -20.90 4.30 24.27
C GLN A 248 -20.62 4.01 25.76
N LEU A 249 -20.02 2.86 26.07
CA LEU A 249 -19.65 2.49 27.45
C LEU A 249 -18.60 3.43 28.04
N ALA A 250 -17.65 3.89 27.23
CA ALA A 250 -16.67 4.89 27.65
C ALA A 250 -17.34 6.22 27.99
N GLN A 251 -18.28 6.68 27.17
CA GLN A 251 -19.04 7.91 27.45
C GLN A 251 -19.86 7.79 28.74
N GLN A 252 -20.56 6.68 28.93
CA GLN A 252 -21.31 6.41 30.16
C GLN A 252 -20.38 6.37 31.39
N SER A 253 -19.20 5.76 31.26
CA SER A 253 -18.21 5.70 32.34
C SER A 253 -17.69 7.09 32.73
N LEU A 254 -17.44 7.96 31.74
CA LEU A 254 -17.05 9.35 32.00
C LEU A 254 -18.13 10.13 32.76
N ASP A 255 -19.41 9.91 32.44
CA ASP A 255 -20.50 10.56 33.14
C ASP A 255 -20.65 10.02 34.58
N ILE A 256 -20.44 8.72 34.79
CA ILE A 256 -20.36 8.12 36.13
C ILE A 256 -19.21 8.74 36.93
N PHE A 257 -18.02 8.90 36.34
CA PHE A 257 -16.89 9.52 37.04
C PHE A 257 -17.14 10.98 37.40
N ARG A 258 -17.78 11.77 36.52
CA ARG A 258 -18.18 13.14 36.83
C ARG A 258 -19.14 13.21 38.02
N SER A 259 -20.16 12.36 38.02
CA SER A 259 -21.10 12.24 39.14
C SER A 259 -20.41 11.78 40.44
N GLY A 260 -19.47 10.84 40.32
CA GLY A 260 -18.62 10.38 41.41
C GLY A 260 -17.77 11.50 42.01
N GLN A 261 -17.10 12.30 41.17
CA GLN A 261 -16.32 13.47 41.59
C GLN A 261 -17.20 14.50 42.31
N GLU A 262 -18.41 14.78 41.81
CA GLU A 262 -19.33 15.70 42.49
C GLU A 262 -19.72 15.17 43.87
N SER A 263 -20.01 13.86 43.98
CA SER A 263 -20.39 13.20 45.23
C SER A 263 -19.26 13.20 46.25
N ILE A 264 -18.03 12.92 45.82
CA ILE A 264 -16.83 13.01 46.67
C ILE A 264 -16.60 14.46 47.11
N GLY A 265 -16.77 15.43 46.22
CA GLY A 265 -16.69 16.84 46.57
C GLY A 265 -17.73 17.26 47.62
N LYS A 266 -18.95 16.71 47.56
CA LYS A 266 -19.97 16.89 48.62
C LYS A 266 -19.53 16.24 49.93
N ALA A 267 -19.00 15.02 49.89
CA ALA A 267 -18.51 14.32 51.07
C ALA A 267 -17.36 15.09 51.75
N SER A 268 -16.37 15.57 50.99
CA SER A 268 -15.26 16.38 51.49
C SER A 268 -15.73 17.67 52.16
N ARG A 269 -16.74 18.36 51.58
CA ARG A 269 -17.37 19.52 52.24
C ARG A 269 -18.06 19.13 53.54
N GLY A 270 -18.84 18.04 53.54
CA GLY A 270 -19.49 17.54 54.75
C GLY A 270 -18.51 17.21 55.86
N MET A 271 -17.37 16.58 55.55
CA MET A 271 -16.31 16.29 56.53
C MET A 271 -15.72 17.58 57.12
N ARG A 272 -15.51 18.62 56.31
CA ARG A 272 -15.05 19.93 56.79
C ARG A 272 -16.06 20.61 57.71
N GLU A 273 -17.35 20.56 57.37
CA GLU A 273 -18.42 21.09 58.23
C GLU A 273 -18.47 20.35 59.57
N ILE A 274 -18.36 19.02 59.57
CA ILE A 274 -18.28 18.22 60.80
C ILE A 274 -17.04 18.63 61.61
N ARG A 275 -15.89 18.86 60.97
CA ARG A 275 -14.67 19.33 61.64
C ARG A 275 -14.90 20.64 62.41
N GLU A 276 -15.57 21.60 61.78
CA GLU A 276 -15.88 22.89 62.39
C GLU A 276 -16.87 22.74 63.57
N GLN A 277 -17.88 21.88 63.43
CA GLN A 277 -18.83 21.60 64.51
C GLN A 277 -18.12 20.95 65.72
N VAL A 278 -17.26 19.97 65.47
CA VAL A 278 -16.49 19.29 66.52
C VAL A 278 -15.52 20.26 67.22
N ALA A 279 -14.87 21.15 66.46
CA ALA A 279 -14.02 22.21 67.04
C ALA A 279 -14.83 23.19 67.92
N THR A 280 -16.06 23.53 67.50
CA THR A 280 -16.97 24.38 68.27
C THR A 280 -17.40 23.71 69.58
N ILE A 281 -17.67 22.41 69.54
CA ILE A 281 -17.97 21.60 70.75
C ILE A 281 -16.77 21.65 71.71
N ALA A 282 -15.55 21.42 71.22
CA ALA A 282 -14.35 21.49 72.05
C ALA A 282 -14.18 22.85 72.73
N SER A 283 -14.39 23.95 72.00
CA SER A 283 -14.34 25.31 72.54
C SER A 283 -15.41 25.58 73.61
N THR A 284 -16.62 25.06 73.40
CA THR A 284 -17.74 25.20 74.34
C THR A 284 -17.45 24.44 75.64
N ILE A 285 -16.92 23.22 75.54
CA ILE A 285 -16.52 22.43 76.72
C ILE A 285 -15.38 23.12 77.48
N ALA A 286 -14.38 23.68 76.80
CA ALA A 286 -13.32 24.44 77.45
C ALA A 286 -13.87 25.64 78.24
N SER A 287 -14.89 26.32 77.71
CA SER A 287 -15.58 27.41 78.41
C SER A 287 -16.38 26.92 79.63
N LEU A 288 -17.05 25.77 79.51
CA LEU A 288 -17.76 25.13 80.62
C LEU A 288 -16.80 24.73 81.75
N VAL A 289 -15.61 24.22 81.44
CA VAL A 289 -14.57 23.91 82.44
C VAL A 289 -14.23 25.15 83.27
N GLN A 290 -14.06 26.32 82.64
CA GLN A 290 -13.79 27.56 83.37
C GLN A 290 -14.96 28.00 84.25
N LEU A 291 -16.20 27.87 83.76
CA LEU A 291 -17.40 28.19 84.54
C LEU A 291 -17.56 27.27 85.75
N THR A 292 -17.37 25.96 85.58
CA THR A 292 -17.44 24.99 86.68
C THR A 292 -16.37 25.26 87.73
N GLN A 293 -15.16 25.66 87.33
CA GLN A 293 -14.10 26.06 88.27
C GLN A 293 -14.51 27.28 89.12
N ARG A 294 -15.12 28.30 88.51
CA ARG A 294 -15.64 29.47 89.25
C ARG A 294 -16.76 29.10 90.22
N VAL A 295 -17.64 28.17 89.85
CA VAL A 295 -18.69 27.68 90.75
C VAL A 295 -18.08 26.93 91.94
N ASP A 296 -17.04 26.14 91.71
CA ASP A 296 -16.33 25.43 92.79
C ASP A 296 -15.72 26.40 93.81
N GLU A 297 -15.10 27.50 93.35
CA GLU A 297 -14.59 28.58 94.22
C GLU A 297 -15.69 29.21 95.08
N ILE A 298 -16.86 29.50 94.48
CA ILE A 298 -18.02 30.05 95.20
C ILE A 298 -18.51 29.06 96.28
N ILE A 299 -18.65 27.78 95.93
CA ILE A 299 -19.12 26.75 96.86
C ILE A 299 -18.12 26.49 97.98
N SER A 300 -16.82 26.61 97.71
CA SER A 300 -15.78 26.58 98.75
C SER A 300 -15.98 27.72 99.77
N SER A 301 -16.19 28.95 99.27
CA SER A 301 -16.47 30.11 100.14
C SER A 301 -17.76 29.93 100.95
N VAL A 302 -18.84 29.42 100.34
CA VAL A 302 -20.09 29.11 101.06
C VAL A 302 -19.86 28.07 102.17
N SER A 303 -19.06 27.03 101.90
CA SER A 303 -18.70 26.02 102.89
C SER A 303 -17.89 26.61 104.06
N GLU A 304 -16.98 27.55 103.78
CA GLU A 304 -16.21 28.26 104.80
C GLU A 304 -17.11 29.15 105.67
N ILE A 305 -18.01 29.92 105.05
CA ILE A 305 -18.99 30.77 105.76
C ILE A 305 -19.91 29.92 106.64
N ALA A 306 -20.39 28.78 106.14
CA ALA A 306 -21.21 27.85 106.91
C ALA A 306 -20.43 27.27 108.10
N THR A 307 -19.15 26.95 107.93
CA THR A 307 -18.28 26.46 109.01
C THR A 307 -18.04 27.54 110.07
N GLN A 308 -17.78 28.79 109.65
CA GLN A 308 -17.65 29.94 110.55
C GLN A 308 -18.95 30.24 111.30
N SER A 309 -20.09 30.20 110.61
CA SER A 309 -21.42 30.41 111.21
C SER A 309 -21.75 29.34 112.25
N ASN A 310 -21.36 28.07 112.00
CA ASN A 310 -21.48 26.99 112.96
C ASN A 310 -20.63 27.23 114.22
N LEU A 311 -19.40 27.75 114.07
CA LEU A 311 -18.54 28.12 115.21
C LEU A 311 -19.09 29.32 115.99
N LEU A 312 -19.61 30.34 115.29
CA LEU A 312 -20.27 31.50 115.92
C LEU A 312 -21.51 31.08 116.70
N ALA A 313 -22.36 30.22 116.11
CA ALA A 313 -23.54 29.67 116.75
C ALA A 313 -23.18 28.84 117.99
N LEU A 314 -22.12 28.04 117.94
CA LEU A 314 -21.62 27.30 119.09
C LEU A 314 -21.19 28.24 120.23
N ASN A 315 -20.41 29.28 119.91
CA ASN A 315 -20.00 30.28 120.89
C ASN A 315 -21.20 31.01 121.50
N ALA A 316 -22.21 31.34 120.68
CA ALA A 316 -23.45 31.95 121.14
C ALA A 316 -24.27 31.02 122.05
N SER A 317 -24.37 29.72 121.74
CA SER A 317 -25.03 28.73 122.60
C SER A 317 -24.33 28.58 123.95
N ILE A 318 -22.99 28.61 123.98
CA ILE A 318 -22.20 28.58 125.22
C ILE A 318 -22.50 29.81 126.08
N GLU A 319 -22.47 31.00 125.50
CA GLU A 319 -22.70 32.24 126.26
C GLU A 319 -24.17 32.38 126.71
N ALA A 320 -25.12 31.89 125.90
CA ALA A 320 -26.53 31.80 126.27
C ALA A 320 -26.76 30.84 127.45
N ALA A 321 -26.06 29.70 127.50
CA ALA A 321 -26.08 28.79 128.65
C ALA A 321 -25.48 29.46 129.89
N ARG A 322 -24.42 30.26 129.71
CA ARG A 322 -23.73 31.00 130.79
C ARG A 322 -24.61 32.08 131.43
N ALA A 323 -25.48 32.74 130.65
CA ALA A 323 -26.45 33.72 131.12
C ALA A 323 -27.67 33.11 131.86
N GLY A 324 -27.77 31.78 131.95
CA GLY A 324 -28.80 31.08 132.70
C GLY A 324 -30.22 31.38 132.22
N VAL A 325 -31.10 31.84 133.12
CA VAL A 325 -32.53 32.05 132.83
C VAL A 325 -32.76 33.15 131.79
N HIS A 326 -31.90 34.16 131.75
CA HIS A 326 -31.97 35.29 130.81
C HIS A 326 -31.49 34.92 129.39
N GLY A 327 -30.71 33.86 129.23
CA GLY A 327 -30.16 33.42 127.95
C GLY A 327 -31.02 32.42 127.18
N ARG A 328 -32.14 31.93 127.76
CA ARG A 328 -32.94 30.84 127.16
C ARG A 328 -33.43 31.12 125.74
N GLY A 329 -33.88 32.34 125.45
CA GLY A 329 -34.29 32.73 124.09
C GLY A 329 -33.14 32.75 123.10
N PHE A 330 -31.97 33.24 123.52
CA PHE A 330 -30.75 33.24 122.70
C PHE A 330 -30.20 31.84 122.44
N ALA A 331 -30.32 30.92 123.41
CA ALA A 331 -29.89 29.53 123.26
C ALA A 331 -30.66 28.81 122.14
N VAL A 332 -31.98 29.05 122.03
CA VAL A 332 -32.82 28.47 120.96
C VAL A 332 -32.40 29.01 119.59
N VAL A 333 -32.18 30.33 119.47
CA VAL A 333 -31.74 30.94 118.20
C VAL A 333 -30.35 30.42 117.81
N ALA A 334 -29.42 30.32 118.75
CA ALA A 334 -28.07 29.83 118.49
C ALA A 334 -28.08 28.37 118.01
N GLU A 335 -28.92 27.49 118.59
CA GLU A 335 -29.06 26.11 118.12
C GLU A 335 -29.67 26.02 116.71
N GLU A 336 -30.64 26.88 116.39
CA GLU A 336 -31.23 26.94 115.04
C GLU A 336 -30.20 27.40 114.00
N VAL A 337 -29.39 28.44 114.30
CA VAL A 337 -28.29 28.89 113.42
C VAL A 337 -27.24 27.79 113.26
N ARG A 338 -26.94 27.04 114.31
CA ARG A 338 -26.02 25.89 114.27
C ARG A 338 -26.56 24.81 113.31
N SER A 339 -27.83 24.44 113.44
CA SER A 339 -28.52 23.50 112.56
C SER A 339 -28.50 23.95 111.10
N LEU A 340 -28.85 25.20 110.80
CA LEU A 340 -28.82 25.78 109.45
C LEU A 340 -27.41 25.80 108.85
N SER A 341 -26.39 26.07 109.67
CA SER A 341 -24.99 26.07 109.25
C SER A 341 -24.49 24.66 108.91
N GLN A 342 -24.91 23.65 109.69
CA GLN A 342 -24.62 22.24 109.40
C GLN A 342 -25.32 21.77 108.12
N GLN A 343 -26.58 22.14 107.92
CA GLN A 343 -27.32 21.87 106.68
C GLN A 343 -26.65 22.54 105.46
N SER A 344 -26.21 23.79 105.61
CA SER A 344 -25.49 24.53 104.55
C SER A 344 -24.17 23.85 104.19
N THR A 345 -23.41 23.37 105.19
CA THR A 345 -22.16 22.61 104.96
C THR A 345 -22.43 21.29 104.24
N GLN A 346 -23.50 20.58 104.60
CA GLN A 346 -23.93 19.35 103.93
C GLN A 346 -24.30 19.61 102.47
N ALA A 347 -25.12 20.63 102.21
CA ALA A 347 -25.53 21.02 100.86
C ALA A 347 -24.33 21.43 100.00
N ALA A 348 -23.40 22.22 100.54
CA ALA A 348 -22.17 22.61 99.83
C ALA A 348 -21.30 21.40 99.45
N ARG A 349 -21.29 20.33 100.28
CA ARG A 349 -20.59 19.08 99.94
C ARG A 349 -21.26 18.33 98.79
N GLN A 350 -22.59 18.22 98.82
CA GLN A 350 -23.37 17.60 97.74
C GLN A 350 -23.17 18.34 96.41
N VAL A 351 -23.16 19.68 96.43
CA VAL A 351 -22.88 20.46 95.22
C VAL A 351 -21.47 20.19 94.71
N ARG A 352 -20.45 20.11 95.58
CA ARG A 352 -19.09 19.75 95.17
C ARG A 352 -18.99 18.35 94.53
N GLU A 353 -19.70 17.37 95.07
CA GLU A 353 -19.77 16.03 94.45
C GLU A 353 -20.37 16.08 93.04
N ILE A 354 -21.42 16.87 92.82
CA ILE A 354 -22.03 17.08 91.50
C ILE A 354 -21.04 17.80 90.56
N LEU A 355 -20.36 18.84 91.03
CA LEU A 355 -19.35 19.57 90.22
C LEU A 355 -18.21 18.64 89.79
N ALA A 356 -17.74 17.76 90.68
CA ALA A 356 -16.71 16.77 90.35
C ALA A 356 -17.17 15.79 89.26
N GLN A 357 -18.43 15.34 89.31
CA GLN A 357 -19.03 14.51 88.26
C GLN A 357 -19.12 15.26 86.91
N ILE A 358 -19.54 16.53 86.93
CA ILE A 358 -19.59 17.38 85.74
C ILE A 358 -18.19 17.56 85.14
N GLN A 359 -17.17 17.83 85.96
CA GLN A 359 -15.77 17.94 85.50
C GLN A 359 -15.24 16.64 84.89
N MET A 360 -15.66 15.49 85.41
CA MET A 360 -15.30 14.18 84.86
C MET A 360 -15.94 13.98 83.48
N ALA A 361 -17.25 14.23 83.37
CA ALA A 361 -17.99 14.13 82.11
C ALA A 361 -17.44 15.10 81.04
N MET A 362 -17.05 16.32 81.43
CA MET A 362 -16.39 17.26 80.52
C MET A 362 -15.06 16.74 80.01
N ARG A 363 -14.21 16.15 80.87
CA ARG A 363 -12.92 15.56 80.46
C ARG A 363 -13.10 14.40 79.49
N GLU A 364 -14.08 13.53 79.74
CA GLU A 364 -14.43 12.44 78.83
C GLU A 364 -14.92 12.98 77.48
N THR A 365 -15.74 14.05 77.50
CA THR A 365 -16.21 14.71 76.29
C THR A 365 -15.06 15.30 75.49
N VAL A 366 -14.10 16.01 76.11
CA VAL A 366 -12.90 16.53 75.41
C VAL A 366 -12.16 15.40 74.71
N LYS A 367 -11.89 14.29 75.41
CA LYS A 367 -11.20 13.14 74.82
C LYS A 367 -11.97 12.54 73.64
N ALA A 368 -13.29 12.42 73.75
CA ALA A 368 -14.13 11.96 72.63
C ALA A 368 -14.09 12.93 71.45
N THR A 369 -14.01 14.23 71.73
CA THR A 369 -13.93 15.29 70.71
C THR A 369 -12.59 15.24 69.97
N GLU A 370 -11.47 15.03 70.68
CA GLU A 370 -10.14 14.84 70.09
C GLU A 370 -10.09 13.63 69.14
N VAL A 371 -10.63 12.48 69.58
CA VAL A 371 -10.76 11.28 68.73
C VAL A 371 -11.68 11.56 67.53
N GLY A 372 -12.74 12.35 67.73
CA GLY A 372 -13.63 12.81 66.67
C GLY A 372 -12.89 13.63 65.60
N ILE A 373 -12.04 14.58 65.99
CA ILE A 373 -11.22 15.38 65.06
C ILE A 373 -10.30 14.47 64.25
N GLN A 374 -9.57 13.55 64.91
CA GLN A 374 -8.69 12.60 64.24
C GLN A 374 -9.43 11.75 63.19
N SER A 375 -10.64 11.31 63.55
CA SER A 375 -11.50 10.51 62.65
C SER A 375 -11.97 11.33 61.45
N VAL A 376 -12.28 12.61 61.67
CA VAL A 376 -12.68 13.52 60.61
C VAL A 376 -11.52 13.84 59.66
N ASP A 377 -10.33 14.12 60.19
CA ASP A 377 -9.14 14.38 59.38
C ASP A 377 -8.79 13.15 58.52
N THR A 378 -8.88 11.94 59.10
CA THR A 378 -8.71 10.68 58.34
C THR A 378 -9.74 10.56 57.22
N GLY A 379 -11.01 10.92 57.48
CA GLY A 379 -12.04 10.90 56.46
C GLY A 379 -11.81 11.94 55.34
N VAL A 380 -11.26 13.11 55.66
CA VAL A 380 -10.84 14.09 54.64
C VAL A 380 -9.75 13.51 53.75
N ASP A 381 -8.70 12.93 54.33
CA ASP A 381 -7.61 12.30 53.58
C ASP A 381 -8.12 11.19 52.65
N MET A 382 -9.01 10.33 53.15
CA MET A 382 -9.66 9.28 52.34
C MET A 382 -10.45 9.87 51.18
N THR A 383 -11.23 10.94 51.39
CA THR A 383 -11.98 11.56 50.28
C THR A 383 -11.05 12.13 49.20
N GLN A 384 -9.89 12.66 49.60
CA GLN A 384 -8.92 13.20 48.67
C GLN A 384 -8.18 12.10 47.89
N GLU A 385 -7.87 10.97 48.52
CA GLU A 385 -7.33 9.81 47.82
C GLU A 385 -8.30 9.29 46.74
N VAL A 386 -9.60 9.16 47.09
CA VAL A 386 -10.61 8.73 46.12
C VAL A 386 -10.77 9.73 44.98
N GLU A 387 -10.66 11.04 45.24
CA GLU A 387 -10.67 12.08 44.19
C GLU A 387 -9.55 11.88 43.17
N VAL A 388 -8.32 11.60 43.64
CA VAL A 388 -7.17 11.31 42.76
C VAL A 388 -7.42 10.06 41.91
N VAL A 389 -7.94 8.99 42.53
CA VAL A 389 -8.29 7.75 41.80
C VAL A 389 -9.34 8.00 40.73
N MET A 390 -10.37 8.80 41.02
CA MET A 390 -11.41 9.14 40.03
C MET A 390 -10.86 9.92 38.85
N VAL A 391 -9.95 10.87 39.08
CA VAL A 391 -9.25 11.60 38.00
C VAL A 391 -8.45 10.63 37.13
N GLN A 392 -7.72 9.70 37.74
CA GLN A 392 -6.91 8.71 37.01
C GLN A 392 -7.78 7.74 36.21
N LEU A 393 -8.91 7.30 36.75
CA LEU A 393 -9.88 6.47 36.04
C LEU A 393 -10.50 7.19 34.85
N ALA A 394 -10.89 8.45 35.00
CA ALA A 394 -11.41 9.27 33.91
C ALA A 394 -10.36 9.46 32.79
N ALA A 395 -9.10 9.67 33.16
CA ALA A 395 -7.99 9.75 32.20
C ALA A 395 -7.78 8.43 31.45
N ASN A 396 -7.86 7.29 32.13
CA ASN A 396 -7.73 5.97 31.51
C ASN A 396 -8.87 5.69 30.52
N VAL A 397 -10.13 6.02 30.88
CA VAL A 397 -11.25 5.87 29.95
C VAL A 397 -11.12 6.80 28.74
N THR A 398 -10.63 8.02 28.94
CA THR A 398 -10.34 8.94 27.82
C THR A 398 -9.28 8.37 26.87
N LYS A 399 -8.22 7.76 27.42
CA LYS A 399 -7.21 7.05 26.61
C LYS A 399 -7.81 5.87 25.85
N SER A 400 -8.62 5.04 26.51
CA SER A 400 -9.32 3.92 25.86
C SER A 400 -10.22 4.39 24.72
N HIS A 401 -10.95 5.49 24.92
CA HIS A 401 -11.75 6.11 23.86
C HIS A 401 -10.88 6.59 22.69
N GLY A 402 -9.69 7.14 22.97
CA GLY A 402 -8.71 7.49 21.94
C GLY A 402 -8.24 6.27 21.13
N ALA A 403 -7.90 5.16 21.81
CA ALA A 403 -7.49 3.92 21.15
C ALA A 403 -8.60 3.31 20.28
N VAL A 404 -9.87 3.43 20.68
CA VAL A 404 -11.01 3.01 19.85
C VAL A 404 -11.14 3.85 18.59
N ARG A 405 -10.81 5.15 18.64
CA ARG A 405 -10.78 5.99 17.44
C ARG A 405 -9.70 5.53 16.45
N GLU A 406 -8.50 5.22 16.91
CA GLU A 406 -7.44 4.64 16.08
C GLU A 406 -7.84 3.27 15.51
N PHE A 407 -8.56 2.47 16.30
CA PHE A 407 -9.13 1.20 15.85
C PHE A 407 -10.14 1.39 14.70
N TYR A 408 -10.97 2.43 14.73
CA TYR A 408 -11.86 2.75 13.61
C TYR A 408 -11.11 3.08 12.33
N GLU A 409 -10.03 3.85 12.42
CA GLU A 409 -9.19 4.18 11.26
C GLU A 409 -8.57 2.90 10.66
N THR A 410 -8.12 1.99 11.52
CA THR A 410 -7.59 0.69 11.11
C THR A 410 -8.66 -0.17 10.43
N LEU A 411 -9.87 -0.27 11.01
CA LEU A 411 -10.99 -1.01 10.40
C LEU A 411 -11.40 -0.42 9.04
N ARG A 412 -11.38 0.91 8.92
CA ARG A 412 -11.68 1.57 7.65
C ARG A 412 -10.66 1.18 6.57
N GLN A 413 -9.37 1.26 6.88
CA GLN A 413 -8.30 0.83 5.98
C GLN A 413 -8.41 -0.66 5.62
N GLN A 414 -8.78 -1.50 6.60
CA GLN A 414 -8.99 -2.92 6.36
C GLN A 414 -10.16 -3.17 5.40
N SER A 415 -11.27 -2.45 5.55
CA SER A 415 -12.42 -2.54 4.64
C SER A 415 -12.05 -2.13 3.21
N GLU A 416 -11.32 -1.03 3.04
CA GLU A 416 -10.81 -0.57 1.73
C GLU A 416 -9.86 -1.62 1.11
N GLY A 417 -9.00 -2.23 1.92
CA GLY A 417 -8.10 -3.29 1.49
C GLY A 417 -8.83 -4.56 1.03
N LEU A 418 -9.87 -4.97 1.76
CA LEU A 418 -10.71 -6.12 1.41
C LEU A 418 -11.47 -5.88 0.10
N GLU A 419 -12.01 -4.68 -0.11
CA GLU A 419 -12.64 -4.32 -1.39
C GLU A 419 -11.64 -4.43 -2.56
N GLY A 420 -10.41 -3.96 -2.35
CA GLY A 420 -9.33 -4.12 -3.33
C GLY A 420 -8.97 -5.58 -3.63
N ILE A 421 -8.98 -6.46 -2.61
CA ILE A 421 -8.79 -7.90 -2.80
C ILE A 421 -9.94 -8.50 -3.60
N GLY A 422 -11.19 -8.12 -3.33
CA GLY A 422 -12.36 -8.57 -4.09
C GLY A 422 -12.22 -8.25 -5.59
N ILE A 423 -11.87 -7.00 -5.92
CA ILE A 423 -11.62 -6.58 -7.32
C ILE A 423 -10.48 -7.39 -7.95
N ALA A 424 -9.41 -7.66 -7.20
CA ALA A 424 -8.29 -8.47 -7.68
C ALA A 424 -8.71 -9.92 -7.95
N MET A 425 -9.53 -10.52 -7.09
CA MET A 425 -10.04 -11.89 -7.27
C MET A 425 -10.94 -11.99 -8.51
N GLU A 426 -11.83 -11.03 -8.73
CA GLU A 426 -12.66 -10.98 -9.95
C GLU A 426 -11.78 -10.91 -11.21
N ARG A 427 -10.69 -10.13 -11.17
CA ARG A 427 -9.75 -10.05 -12.28
C ARG A 427 -8.98 -11.36 -12.50
N ILE A 428 -8.54 -12.03 -11.44
CA ILE A 428 -7.84 -13.32 -11.54
C ILE A 428 -8.80 -14.39 -12.10
N GLN A 429 -10.07 -14.38 -11.69
CA GLN A 429 -11.09 -15.29 -12.22
C GLN A 429 -11.25 -15.12 -13.73
N ARG A 430 -11.34 -13.86 -14.20
CA ARG A 430 -11.42 -13.55 -15.63
C ARG A 430 -10.21 -14.04 -16.42
N ILE A 431 -9.00 -13.87 -15.87
CA ILE A 431 -7.76 -14.40 -16.48
C ILE A 431 -7.79 -15.94 -16.50
N GLY A 432 -8.32 -16.57 -15.44
CA GLY A 432 -8.51 -18.03 -15.39
C GLY A 432 -9.45 -18.54 -16.48
N ASP A 433 -10.55 -17.82 -16.74
CA ASP A 433 -11.48 -18.13 -17.84
C ASP A 433 -10.80 -18.01 -19.21
N GLU A 434 -10.05 -16.92 -19.43
CA GLU A 434 -9.26 -16.72 -20.66
C GLU A 434 -8.24 -17.87 -20.85
N HIS A 435 -7.51 -18.25 -19.78
CA HIS A 435 -6.57 -19.37 -19.83
C HIS A 435 -7.25 -20.72 -20.09
N ALA A 436 -8.46 -20.94 -19.59
CA ALA A 436 -9.22 -22.15 -19.89
C ALA A 436 -9.55 -22.24 -21.38
N ASP A 437 -9.97 -21.12 -21.99
CA ASP A 437 -10.30 -21.04 -23.41
C ASP A 437 -9.07 -21.15 -24.31
N ASP A 438 -7.95 -20.54 -23.94
CA ASP A 438 -6.66 -20.70 -24.61
C ASP A 438 -6.19 -22.16 -24.58
N THR A 439 -6.32 -22.81 -23.43
CA THR A 439 -5.94 -24.22 -23.27
C THR A 439 -6.76 -25.12 -24.18
N ARG A 440 -8.08 -24.93 -24.24
CA ARG A 440 -8.97 -25.67 -25.17
C ARG A 440 -8.57 -25.44 -26.63
N SER A 441 -8.17 -24.22 -26.96
CA SER A 441 -7.71 -23.86 -28.31
C SER A 441 -6.39 -24.54 -28.66
N LEU A 442 -5.45 -24.64 -27.71
CA LEU A 442 -4.19 -25.38 -27.85
C LEU A 442 -4.42 -26.88 -28.04
N GLU A 443 -5.30 -27.50 -27.25
CA GLU A 443 -5.68 -28.91 -27.43
C GLU A 443 -6.30 -29.18 -28.81
N ALA A 444 -7.13 -28.26 -29.31
CA ALA A 444 -7.71 -28.37 -30.64
C ALA A 444 -6.64 -28.23 -31.74
N LEU A 445 -5.67 -27.33 -31.56
CA LEU A 445 -4.55 -27.14 -32.48
C LEU A 445 -3.62 -28.37 -32.49
N ALA A 446 -3.25 -28.90 -31.33
CA ALA A 446 -2.44 -30.11 -31.19
C ALA A 446 -3.09 -31.29 -31.93
N ARG A 447 -4.40 -31.52 -31.71
CA ARG A 447 -5.15 -32.56 -32.43
C ARG A 447 -5.14 -32.37 -33.95
N ARG A 448 -5.25 -31.12 -34.43
CA ARG A 448 -5.18 -30.80 -35.87
C ARG A 448 -3.77 -31.06 -36.43
N LEU A 449 -2.72 -30.64 -35.74
CA LEU A 449 -1.32 -30.88 -36.14
C LEU A 449 -0.99 -32.37 -36.18
N ASN A 450 -1.43 -33.12 -35.16
CA ASN A 450 -1.26 -34.58 -35.13
C ASN A 450 -2.00 -35.25 -36.30
N THR A 451 -3.25 -34.84 -36.57
CA THR A 451 -4.00 -35.35 -37.73
C THR A 451 -3.29 -35.04 -39.06
N LEU A 452 -2.73 -33.84 -39.19
CA LEU A 452 -1.96 -33.43 -40.37
C LEU A 452 -0.70 -34.28 -40.53
N ALA A 453 0.08 -34.49 -39.45
CA ALA A 453 1.27 -35.33 -39.46
C ALA A 453 0.94 -36.77 -39.88
N VAL A 454 -0.10 -37.36 -39.29
CA VAL A 454 -0.58 -38.71 -39.65
C VAL A 454 -1.03 -38.78 -41.11
N ASN A 455 -1.72 -37.75 -41.61
CA ASN A 455 -2.15 -37.71 -43.01
C ASN A 455 -0.96 -37.58 -43.96
N ILE A 456 0.04 -36.74 -43.64
CA ILE A 456 1.28 -36.64 -44.42
C ILE A 456 1.95 -38.01 -44.46
N GLN A 457 2.15 -38.65 -43.30
CA GLN A 457 2.79 -39.96 -43.22
C GLN A 457 2.07 -41.04 -44.04
N ARG A 458 0.72 -41.10 -43.94
CA ARG A 458 -0.11 -41.98 -44.78
C ARG A 458 0.05 -41.69 -46.27
N THR A 459 0.09 -40.42 -46.68
CA THR A 459 0.30 -40.09 -48.09
C THR A 459 1.68 -40.50 -48.58
N LEU A 460 2.72 -40.32 -47.76
CA LEU A 460 4.09 -40.75 -48.05
C LEU A 460 4.16 -42.28 -48.21
N ASP A 461 3.55 -43.04 -47.30
CA ASP A 461 3.50 -44.50 -47.34
C ASP A 461 2.71 -45.04 -48.55
N ALA A 462 1.59 -44.40 -48.89
CA ALA A 462 0.79 -44.74 -50.08
C ALA A 462 1.56 -44.48 -51.39
N THR A 463 2.32 -43.39 -51.47
CA THR A 463 3.18 -43.12 -52.63
C THR A 463 4.40 -44.04 -52.71
N ALA A 464 4.95 -44.47 -51.58
CA ALA A 464 6.04 -45.45 -51.54
C ALA A 464 5.57 -46.82 -52.06
N THR A 465 4.43 -47.31 -51.56
CA THR A 465 3.82 -48.59 -52.00
C THR A 465 3.37 -48.56 -53.46
N GLN A 466 2.83 -47.43 -53.96
CA GLN A 466 2.49 -47.27 -55.38
C GLN A 466 3.73 -47.24 -56.30
N SER A 467 4.89 -46.81 -55.78
CA SER A 467 6.17 -46.88 -56.48
C SER A 467 6.74 -48.30 -56.55
N GLU A 468 6.53 -49.11 -55.51
CA GLU A 468 6.91 -50.53 -55.46
C GLU A 468 6.02 -51.41 -56.34
N ALA A 469 4.70 -51.20 -56.33
CA ALA A 469 3.76 -51.93 -57.18
C ALA A 469 3.94 -51.65 -58.69
N ARG A 470 4.65 -50.58 -59.07
CA ARG A 470 5.01 -50.24 -60.46
C ARG A 470 6.42 -50.71 -60.86
N ARG A 471 7.15 -51.42 -59.99
CA ARG A 471 8.36 -52.14 -60.42
C ARG A 471 7.92 -53.29 -61.33
N PRO A 472 8.45 -53.40 -62.57
CA PRO A 472 8.14 -54.55 -63.41
C PRO A 472 8.60 -55.82 -62.69
N VAL A 473 7.76 -56.86 -62.68
CA VAL A 473 8.17 -58.21 -62.30
C VAL A 473 9.20 -58.66 -63.34
N SER A 474 10.49 -58.54 -63.01
CA SER A 474 11.55 -59.27 -63.69
C SER A 474 11.45 -60.72 -63.21
N GLY A 475 11.12 -61.62 -64.14
CA GLY A 475 11.17 -63.07 -63.93
C GLY A 475 12.57 -63.60 -63.71
#